data_AF-A0A833SX80-F1
#
_entry.id   AF-A0A833SX80-F1
#
_cell.length_a   1.000
_cell.length_b   1.000
_cell.length_c   1.000
_cell.angle_alpha   90.00
_cell.angle_beta   90.00
_cell.angle_gamma   90.00
#
_symmetry.space_group_name_H-M   'P 1'
#
loop_
_entity.id
_entity.type
_entity.pdbx_description
1 polymer ?
#
loop_
_entity_poly.entity_id
_entity_poly.type
_entity_poly.pdbx_seq_one_letter_code
_entity_poly.pdbx_strand_id
1 'polypeptide(L)'
;MVLSRLVLICCALSAGSAAAPFDFPDLTSYSQPCEPFTCRPKRAAAPSTNGCGTSGMPISTSTDFQECCDWHDACYSVCGMPKANCEKRLQKCMKARCKAIRDPNKREECFSTAKIFYIGANMIACPAYQDAQKEACDCVPTEDAAAATRDRLEYFLEQNGAPEEELEDEAIDTLLKKYKGQEPTMFLRVLKKYPKALKTDPKRPTSWTISSKVPIRI
;
A
#
# COMPACT_ATOMS: atom_id res chain seq x y z
N MET A 1 -17.37 70.75 22.93
CA MET A 1 -17.63 70.16 21.60
C MET A 1 -16.70 68.98 21.42
N VAL A 2 -17.25 67.89 20.90
CA VAL A 2 -16.90 66.48 21.17
C VAL A 2 -15.55 66.06 20.59
N LEU A 3 -14.76 65.35 21.41
CA LEU A 3 -13.58 64.56 21.02
C LEU A 3 -14.00 63.50 19.97
N SER A 4 -13.57 63.67 18.72
CA SER A 4 -13.70 62.64 17.69
C SER A 4 -12.59 61.61 17.86
N ARG A 5 -12.92 60.47 18.47
CA ARG A 5 -12.07 59.29 18.54
C ARG A 5 -12.03 58.64 17.15
N LEU A 6 -10.96 58.86 16.39
CA LEU A 6 -10.64 58.02 15.23
C LEU A 6 -10.23 56.63 15.74
N VAL A 7 -11.16 55.69 15.67
CA VAL A 7 -10.88 54.26 15.84
C VAL A 7 -10.23 53.77 14.56
N LEU A 8 -8.91 53.62 14.57
CA LEU A 8 -8.16 52.86 13.58
C LEU A 8 -8.56 51.39 13.70
N ILE A 9 -9.50 50.96 12.86
CA ILE A 9 -9.83 49.54 12.68
C ILE A 9 -8.66 48.91 11.91
N CYS A 10 -7.68 48.37 12.64
CA CYS A 10 -6.74 47.42 12.09
C CYS A 10 -7.51 46.15 11.72
N CYS A 11 -7.90 46.00 10.46
CA CYS A 11 -8.23 44.70 9.89
C CYS A 11 -6.95 43.85 9.88
N ALA A 12 -6.69 43.16 10.98
CA ALA A 12 -5.80 42.02 10.98
C ALA A 12 -6.44 40.96 10.07
N LEU A 13 -6.00 40.89 8.82
CA LEU A 13 -6.16 39.68 8.02
C LEU A 13 -5.41 38.58 8.77
N SER A 14 -6.12 37.84 9.60
CA SER A 14 -5.68 36.53 10.02
C SER A 14 -5.55 35.70 8.75
N ALA A 15 -4.34 35.60 8.22
CA ALA A 15 -3.95 34.55 7.29
C ALA A 15 -4.06 33.24 8.06
N GLY A 16 -5.28 32.73 8.20
CA GLY A 16 -5.49 31.33 8.49
C GLY A 16 -4.80 30.59 7.36
N SER A 17 -3.78 29.81 7.68
CA SER A 17 -3.11 28.91 6.75
C SER A 17 -4.16 27.94 6.22
N ALA A 18 -4.87 28.30 5.17
CA ALA A 18 -5.69 27.38 4.42
C ALA A 18 -4.72 26.30 3.92
N ALA A 19 -4.85 25.08 4.45
CA ALA A 19 -4.07 23.95 3.98
C ALA A 19 -4.16 23.92 2.45
N ALA A 20 -3.03 23.79 1.76
CA ALA A 20 -3.05 23.90 0.31
C ALA A 20 -3.99 22.82 -0.26
N PRO A 21 -4.71 23.09 -1.36
CA PRO A 21 -5.66 22.12 -1.94
C PRO A 21 -5.00 20.78 -2.30
N PHE A 22 -3.66 20.72 -2.37
CA PHE A 22 -2.86 19.55 -2.71
C PHE A 22 -2.18 18.84 -1.53
N ASP A 23 -2.44 19.30 -0.30
CA ASP A 23 -1.96 18.67 0.92
C ASP A 23 -2.93 17.58 1.37
N PHE A 24 -2.37 16.41 1.67
CA PHE A 24 -3.10 15.29 2.26
C PHE A 24 -3.12 15.48 3.77
N PRO A 25 -4.19 15.05 4.45
CA PRO A 25 -4.26 15.14 5.91
C PRO A 25 -3.14 14.30 6.54
N ASP A 26 -2.57 14.80 7.63
CA ASP A 26 -1.76 13.96 8.51
C ASP A 26 -2.70 13.07 9.34
N LEU A 27 -2.68 11.78 9.04
CA LEU A 27 -3.52 10.78 9.70
C LEU A 27 -2.74 9.95 10.72
N THR A 28 -1.50 10.30 11.05
CA THR A 28 -0.67 9.54 11.99
C THR A 28 -1.33 9.37 13.36
N SER A 29 -2.11 10.35 13.82
CA SER A 29 -2.87 10.29 15.07
C SER A 29 -4.20 9.50 14.98
N TYR A 30 -4.68 9.22 13.76
CA TYR A 30 -5.99 8.59 13.49
C TYR A 30 -5.88 7.20 12.86
N SER A 31 -4.70 6.84 12.35
CA SER A 31 -4.44 5.47 11.90
C SER A 31 -4.44 4.57 13.13
N GLN A 32 -5.55 3.89 13.38
CA GLN A 32 -5.56 2.83 14.37
C GLN A 32 -4.48 1.81 13.98
N PRO A 33 -3.51 1.51 14.85
CA PRO A 33 -2.53 0.47 14.54
C PRO A 33 -3.33 -0.82 14.34
N CYS A 34 -3.26 -1.38 13.13
CA CYS A 34 -3.84 -2.69 12.92
C CYS A 34 -3.12 -3.67 13.84
N GLU A 35 -3.86 -4.62 14.41
CA GLU A 35 -3.25 -5.70 15.18
C GLU A 35 -2.11 -6.31 14.35
N PRO A 36 -0.88 -6.38 14.91
CA PRO A 36 0.24 -7.01 14.24
C PRO A 36 -0.17 -8.42 13.80
N PHE A 37 0.19 -8.81 12.57
CA PHE A 37 -0.06 -10.17 12.14
C PHE A 37 0.64 -11.13 13.11
N THR A 38 -0.14 -11.93 13.82
CA THR A 38 0.36 -13.00 14.67
C THR A 38 0.32 -14.28 13.87
N CYS A 39 1.48 -14.90 13.76
CA CYS A 39 1.67 -16.07 12.96
C CYS A 39 0.73 -17.20 13.40
N ARG A 40 -0.10 -17.70 12.47
CA ARG A 40 -0.95 -18.89 12.67
C ARG A 40 -0.47 -20.01 11.74
N PRO A 41 -0.46 -21.28 12.18
CA PRO A 41 0.26 -22.37 11.51
C PRO A 41 -0.34 -22.89 10.18
N LYS A 42 -1.11 -22.10 9.41
CA LYS A 42 -1.66 -22.53 8.11
C LYS A 42 -1.03 -21.75 6.96
N ARG A 43 -0.65 -22.49 5.91
CA ARG A 43 0.04 -21.99 4.71
C ARG A 43 -0.71 -20.88 3.98
N ALA A 44 0.08 -19.95 3.47
CA ALA A 44 -0.28 -18.76 2.72
C ALA A 44 -0.55 -19.06 1.23
N ALA A 45 -1.40 -18.26 0.58
CA ALA A 45 -1.71 -18.33 -0.85
C ALA A 45 -0.86 -17.31 -1.65
N ALA A 46 -0.80 -17.43 -2.98
CA ALA A 46 -0.03 -16.48 -3.79
C ALA A 46 -0.60 -15.03 -3.70
N PRO A 47 0.25 -13.99 -3.71
CA PRO A 47 -0.17 -12.59 -3.82
C PRO A 47 -1.07 -12.36 -5.04
N SER A 48 -2.26 -11.78 -4.86
CA SER A 48 -3.06 -11.24 -5.97
C SER A 48 -3.67 -9.89 -5.61
N THR A 49 -4.04 -9.09 -6.61
CA THR A 49 -4.61 -7.75 -6.43
C THR A 49 -6.10 -7.74 -6.77
N ASN A 50 -6.89 -6.88 -6.11
CA ASN A 50 -8.28 -6.58 -6.47
C ASN A 50 -8.49 -5.12 -6.90
N GLY A 51 -7.43 -4.32 -6.98
CA GLY A 51 -7.49 -2.95 -7.45
C GLY A 51 -8.07 -2.01 -6.41
N CYS A 52 -8.73 -0.93 -6.85
CA CYS A 52 -9.24 0.08 -5.91
C CYS A 52 -10.51 -0.33 -5.13
N GLY A 53 -10.91 -1.62 -5.17
CA GLY A 53 -11.97 -2.18 -4.31
C GLY A 53 -13.31 -1.44 -4.32
N THR A 54 -13.74 -0.89 -5.45
CA THR A 54 -14.89 0.03 -5.53
C THR A 54 -16.27 -0.63 -5.55
N SER A 55 -16.41 -1.88 -5.12
CA SER A 55 -17.72 -2.56 -5.05
C SER A 55 -18.63 -1.86 -4.03
N GLY A 56 -19.33 -0.81 -4.48
CA GLY A 56 -20.25 0.00 -3.69
C GLY A 56 -20.09 1.52 -3.81
N MET A 57 -19.01 2.05 -4.39
CA MET A 57 -18.86 3.50 -4.63
C MET A 57 -18.54 3.79 -6.10
N PRO A 58 -19.45 4.42 -6.86
CA PRO A 58 -19.18 4.87 -8.21
C PRO A 58 -18.33 6.15 -8.16
N ILE A 59 -17.07 6.02 -7.74
CA ILE A 59 -16.09 7.08 -7.95
C ILE A 59 -15.62 6.92 -9.40
N SER A 60 -16.16 7.75 -10.29
CA SER A 60 -15.95 7.73 -11.75
C SER A 60 -14.49 7.91 -12.21
N THR A 61 -13.53 7.96 -11.28
CA THR A 61 -12.10 8.13 -11.52
C THR A 61 -11.27 6.90 -11.13
N SER A 62 -11.90 5.74 -10.86
CA SER A 62 -11.17 4.52 -10.46
C SER A 62 -10.17 4.02 -11.51
N THR A 63 -10.38 4.33 -12.79
CA THR A 63 -9.42 4.03 -13.87
C THR A 63 -8.09 4.77 -13.71
N ASP A 64 -8.08 5.99 -13.16
CA ASP A 64 -6.87 6.83 -13.11
C ASP A 64 -5.90 6.41 -11.99
N PHE A 65 -6.41 5.67 -11.00
CA PHE A 65 -5.62 5.17 -9.87
C PHE A 65 -5.48 3.65 -9.82
N GLN A 66 -5.99 2.93 -10.81
CA GLN A 66 -5.96 1.46 -10.83
C GLN A 66 -4.55 0.92 -10.54
N GLU A 67 -3.53 1.42 -11.24
CA GLU A 67 -2.13 1.02 -11.01
C GLU A 67 -1.64 1.34 -9.59
N CYS A 68 -2.08 2.46 -9.00
CA CYS A 68 -1.72 2.81 -7.63
C CYS A 68 -2.32 1.85 -6.61
N CYS A 69 -3.56 1.39 -6.85
CA CYS A 69 -4.23 0.43 -6.00
C CYS A 69 -3.65 -0.98 -6.18
N ASP A 70 -3.35 -1.42 -7.41
CA ASP A 70 -2.69 -2.71 -7.65
C ASP A 70 -1.34 -2.80 -6.91
N TRP A 71 -0.55 -1.72 -6.91
CA TRP A 71 0.71 -1.67 -6.16
C TRP A 71 0.54 -1.50 -4.64
N HIS A 72 -0.64 -1.05 -4.18
CA HIS A 72 -0.99 -1.01 -2.76
C HIS A 72 -1.37 -2.41 -2.26
N ASP A 73 -2.20 -3.13 -3.00
CA ASP A 73 -2.50 -4.54 -2.76
C ASP A 73 -1.24 -5.39 -2.78
N ALA A 74 -0.38 -5.20 -3.79
CA ALA A 74 0.91 -5.88 -3.87
C ALA A 74 1.78 -5.63 -2.64
N CYS A 75 1.73 -4.40 -2.09
CA CYS A 75 2.44 -4.04 -0.88
C CYS A 75 1.87 -4.75 0.35
N TYR A 76 0.54 -4.84 0.45
CA TYR A 76 -0.15 -5.62 1.49
C TYR A 76 0.14 -7.11 1.41
N SER A 77 0.39 -7.65 0.22
CA SER A 77 0.75 -9.05 0.03
C SER A 77 2.25 -9.35 0.18
N VAL A 78 3.05 -8.41 0.69
CA VAL A 78 4.41 -8.71 1.13
C VAL A 78 4.39 -9.00 2.62
N CYS A 79 4.81 -10.20 3.01
CA CYS A 79 4.82 -10.60 4.42
C CYS A 79 5.66 -9.65 5.27
N GLY A 80 5.12 -9.26 6.42
CA GLY A 80 5.78 -8.38 7.39
C GLY A 80 5.86 -6.92 6.94
N MET A 81 5.26 -6.55 5.80
CA MET A 81 5.27 -5.17 5.32
C MET A 81 4.44 -4.26 6.23
N PRO A 82 5.02 -3.21 6.85
CA PRO A 82 4.23 -2.29 7.67
C PRO A 82 3.16 -1.59 6.82
N LYS A 83 1.89 -1.64 7.25
CA LYS A 83 0.77 -0.97 6.56
C LYS A 83 1.07 0.49 6.22
N ALA A 84 1.65 1.24 7.16
CA ALA A 84 2.02 2.64 6.97
C ALA A 84 2.96 2.87 5.77
N ASN A 85 3.84 1.90 5.45
CA ASN A 85 4.68 1.97 4.27
C ASN A 85 3.84 1.85 2.98
N CYS A 86 2.81 1.01 2.98
CA CYS A 86 1.89 0.87 1.86
C CYS A 86 1.05 2.13 1.68
N GLU A 87 0.54 2.73 2.75
CA GLU A 87 -0.24 3.99 2.65
C GLU A 87 0.59 5.16 2.14
N LYS A 88 1.83 5.28 2.62
CA LYS A 88 2.76 6.28 2.12
C LYS A 88 3.04 6.11 0.63
N ARG A 89 3.08 4.87 0.14
CA ARG A 89 3.27 4.56 -1.29
C ARG A 89 2.02 4.87 -2.11
N LEU A 90 0.84 4.52 -1.62
CA LEU A 90 -0.45 4.85 -2.23
C LEU A 90 -0.59 6.37 -2.40
N GLN A 91 -0.37 7.12 -1.32
CA GLN A 91 -0.38 8.59 -1.32
C GLN A 91 0.59 9.17 -2.36
N LYS A 92 1.84 8.67 -2.37
CA LYS A 92 2.86 9.14 -3.32
C LYS A 92 2.47 8.84 -4.76
N CYS A 93 1.92 7.66 -5.04
CA CYS A 93 1.47 7.26 -6.38
C CYS A 93 0.33 8.16 -6.87
N MET A 94 -0.73 8.31 -6.07
CA MET A 94 -1.89 9.12 -6.45
C MET A 94 -1.53 10.61 -6.59
N LYS A 95 -0.69 11.14 -5.69
CA LYS A 95 -0.17 12.52 -5.81
C LYS A 95 0.62 12.72 -7.11
N ALA A 96 1.41 11.74 -7.54
CA ALA A 96 2.14 11.81 -8.80
C ALA A 96 1.19 11.81 -10.01
N ARG A 97 0.15 10.96 -9.99
CA ARG A 97 -0.89 10.93 -11.04
C ARG A 97 -1.60 12.27 -11.17
N CYS A 98 -2.05 12.86 -10.06
CA CYS A 98 -2.73 14.15 -10.09
C CYS A 98 -1.83 15.30 -10.55
N LYS A 99 -0.55 15.32 -10.16
CA LYS A 99 0.40 16.34 -10.62
C LYS A 99 0.62 16.35 -12.13
N ALA A 100 0.41 15.22 -12.81
CA ALA A 100 0.56 15.12 -14.26
C ALA A 100 -0.62 15.75 -15.04
N ILE A 101 -1.74 16.04 -14.37
CA ILE A 101 -2.93 16.65 -14.98
C ILE A 101 -2.67 18.15 -15.19
N ARG A 102 -2.83 18.61 -16.45
CA ARG A 102 -2.62 20.01 -16.85
C ARG A 102 -3.79 20.91 -16.49
N ASP A 103 -5.02 20.41 -16.67
CA ASP A 103 -6.24 21.14 -16.37
C ASP A 103 -6.37 21.36 -14.85
N PRO A 104 -6.49 22.61 -14.38
CA PRO A 104 -6.48 22.90 -12.95
C PRO A 104 -7.69 22.32 -12.21
N ASN A 105 -8.87 22.32 -12.83
CA ASN A 105 -10.10 21.82 -12.22
C ASN A 105 -10.05 20.29 -12.09
N LYS A 106 -9.68 19.59 -13.18
CA LYS A 106 -9.49 18.13 -13.15
C LYS A 106 -8.37 17.70 -12.20
N ARG A 107 -7.32 18.51 -12.08
CA ARG A 107 -6.24 18.25 -11.12
C ARG A 107 -6.76 18.36 -9.68
N GLU A 108 -7.52 19.40 -9.37
CA GLU A 108 -8.13 19.56 -8.05
C GLU A 108 -9.09 18.42 -7.71
N GLU A 109 -9.97 18.03 -8.65
CA GLU A 109 -10.84 16.86 -8.52
C GLU A 109 -10.05 15.58 -8.26
N CYS A 110 -8.97 15.35 -9.00
CA CYS A 110 -8.07 14.21 -8.78
C CYS A 110 -7.50 14.20 -7.37
N PHE A 111 -7.01 15.36 -6.87
CA PHE A 111 -6.47 15.45 -5.52
C PHE A 111 -7.54 15.22 -4.45
N SER A 112 -8.77 15.70 -4.67
CA SER A 112 -9.91 15.42 -3.79
C SER A 112 -10.16 13.92 -3.69
N THR A 113 -10.25 13.23 -4.83
CA THR A 113 -10.44 11.78 -4.86
C THR A 113 -9.27 11.03 -4.24
N ALA A 114 -8.03 11.41 -4.55
CA ALA A 114 -6.85 10.79 -3.97
C ALA A 114 -6.83 10.88 -2.44
N LYS A 115 -7.29 12.01 -1.87
CA LYS A 115 -7.42 12.17 -0.40
C LYS A 115 -8.46 11.20 0.17
N ILE A 116 -9.59 11.00 -0.49
CA ILE A 116 -10.62 10.03 -0.06
C ILE A 116 -10.02 8.62 0.00
N PHE A 117 -9.30 8.19 -1.05
CA PHE A 117 -8.62 6.91 -1.05
C PHE A 117 -7.59 6.78 0.08
N TYR A 118 -6.75 7.80 0.27
CA TYR A 118 -5.74 7.80 1.34
C TYR A 118 -6.38 7.76 2.74
N ILE A 119 -7.45 8.50 2.97
CA ILE A 119 -8.21 8.48 4.23
C ILE A 119 -8.80 7.09 4.46
N GLY A 120 -9.49 6.54 3.47
CA GLY A 120 -10.08 5.21 3.55
C GLY A 120 -9.03 4.13 3.85
N ALA A 121 -7.91 4.16 3.15
CA ALA A 121 -6.85 3.20 3.39
C ALA A 121 -6.28 3.31 4.82
N ASN A 122 -6.07 4.52 5.34
CA ASN A 122 -5.60 4.71 6.71
C ASN A 122 -6.62 4.32 7.80
N MET A 123 -7.91 4.59 7.59
CA MET A 123 -8.92 4.45 8.65
C MET A 123 -9.64 3.10 8.67
N ILE A 124 -9.88 2.47 7.52
CA ILE A 124 -10.77 1.29 7.43
C ILE A 124 -10.11 0.05 6.80
N ALA A 125 -8.86 0.13 6.33
CA ALA A 125 -8.24 -0.98 5.60
C ALA A 125 -7.52 -2.01 6.47
N CYS A 126 -7.65 -1.98 7.82
CA CYS A 126 -7.01 -2.98 8.68
C CYS A 126 -7.43 -4.43 8.36
N PRO A 127 -8.72 -4.75 8.15
CA PRO A 127 -9.12 -6.10 7.77
C PRO A 127 -8.47 -6.58 6.47
N ALA A 128 -8.50 -5.75 5.41
CA ALA A 128 -7.89 -6.08 4.13
C ALA A 128 -6.37 -6.27 4.24
N TYR A 129 -5.68 -5.42 5.00
CA TYR A 129 -4.27 -5.57 5.31
C TYR A 129 -3.98 -6.90 6.03
N GLN A 130 -4.76 -7.20 7.08
CA GLN A 130 -4.56 -8.41 7.88
C GLN A 130 -4.82 -9.68 7.09
N ASP A 131 -5.83 -9.69 6.22
CA ASP A 131 -6.13 -10.83 5.37
C ASP A 131 -5.03 -11.05 4.32
N ALA A 132 -4.54 -9.97 3.69
CA ALA A 132 -3.40 -10.06 2.80
C ALA A 132 -2.12 -10.54 3.50
N GLN A 133 -1.89 -10.15 4.77
CA GLN A 133 -0.76 -10.64 5.56
C GLN A 133 -0.91 -12.13 5.92
N LYS A 134 -2.11 -12.58 6.30
CA LYS A 134 -2.41 -14.02 6.52
C LYS A 134 -2.16 -14.84 5.27
N GLU A 135 -2.50 -14.29 4.10
CA GLU A 135 -2.27 -14.94 2.82
C GLU A 135 -0.82 -14.89 2.37
N ALA A 136 0.00 -13.93 2.80
CA ALA A 136 1.36 -13.74 2.30
C ALA A 136 2.45 -14.31 3.20
N CYS A 137 2.14 -14.57 4.46
CA CYS A 137 3.07 -15.02 5.48
C CYS A 137 2.91 -16.51 5.79
N ASP A 138 4.01 -17.25 5.70
CA ASP A 138 4.14 -18.56 6.30
C ASP A 138 4.86 -18.44 7.65
N CYS A 139 4.45 -19.28 8.59
CA CYS A 139 4.98 -19.24 9.95
C CYS A 139 6.06 -20.29 10.15
N VAL A 140 7.23 -19.81 10.53
CA VAL A 140 8.41 -20.62 10.82
C VAL A 140 8.96 -20.28 12.20
N PRO A 141 9.68 -21.20 12.86
CA PRO A 141 10.48 -20.87 14.04
C PRO A 141 11.40 -19.67 13.79
N THR A 142 11.71 -18.91 14.84
CA THR A 142 12.47 -17.65 14.69
C THR A 142 13.88 -17.92 14.19
N GLU A 143 14.47 -19.02 14.63
CA GLU A 143 15.76 -19.55 14.18
C GLU A 143 15.78 -19.88 12.68
N ASP A 144 14.63 -20.24 12.09
CA ASP A 144 14.50 -20.62 10.69
C ASP A 144 14.12 -19.45 9.78
N ALA A 145 13.79 -18.28 10.33
CA ALA A 145 13.28 -17.13 9.58
C ALA A 145 14.24 -16.65 8.47
N ALA A 146 15.55 -16.71 8.72
CA ALA A 146 16.55 -16.34 7.74
C ALA A 146 16.60 -17.33 6.56
N ALA A 147 16.55 -18.64 6.85
CA ALA A 147 16.51 -19.68 5.83
C ALA A 147 15.21 -19.59 5.00
N ALA A 148 14.06 -19.48 5.66
CA ALA A 148 12.78 -19.31 4.98
C ALA A 148 12.70 -18.04 4.10
N THR A 149 13.39 -16.97 4.50
CA THR A 149 13.53 -15.76 3.67
C THR A 149 14.35 -16.03 2.41
N ARG A 150 15.46 -16.76 2.54
CA ARG A 150 16.31 -17.16 1.41
C ARG A 150 15.53 -18.05 0.44
N ASP A 151 14.91 -19.11 0.95
CA ASP A 151 14.11 -20.05 0.14
C ASP A 151 12.99 -19.33 -0.63
N ARG A 152 12.30 -18.39 0.02
CA ARG A 152 11.25 -17.58 -0.63
C ARG A 152 11.82 -16.70 -1.75
N LEU A 153 12.99 -16.10 -1.55
CA LEU A 153 13.64 -15.26 -2.55
C LEU A 153 14.05 -16.08 -3.77
N GLU A 154 14.72 -17.22 -3.54
CA GLU A 154 15.10 -18.17 -4.60
C GLU A 154 13.90 -18.62 -5.41
N TYR A 155 12.89 -19.15 -4.72
CA TYR A 155 11.65 -19.58 -5.36
C TYR A 155 11.03 -18.45 -6.19
N PHE A 156 10.97 -17.23 -5.66
CA PHE A 156 10.42 -16.10 -6.41
C PHE A 156 11.23 -15.81 -7.67
N LEU A 157 12.56 -15.77 -7.59
CA LEU A 157 13.44 -15.46 -8.72
C LEU A 157 13.33 -16.53 -9.82
N GLU A 158 13.38 -17.81 -9.44
CA GLU A 158 13.23 -18.93 -10.36
C GLU A 158 11.90 -18.91 -11.09
N GLN A 159 10.78 -18.79 -10.36
CA GLN A 159 9.44 -18.81 -10.94
C GLN A 159 9.17 -17.63 -11.89
N ASN A 160 9.96 -16.56 -11.78
CA ASN A 160 9.81 -15.38 -12.61
C ASN A 160 10.91 -15.22 -13.66
N GLY A 161 11.70 -16.28 -13.89
CA GLY A 161 12.71 -16.33 -14.95
C GLY A 161 13.83 -15.31 -14.73
N ALA A 162 14.30 -15.17 -13.48
CA ALA A 162 15.52 -14.44 -13.20
C ALA A 162 16.70 -15.02 -14.00
N PRO A 163 17.63 -14.18 -14.48
CA PRO A 163 18.82 -14.68 -15.16
C PRO A 163 19.71 -15.45 -14.18
N GLU A 164 20.53 -16.35 -14.69
CA GLU A 164 21.37 -17.26 -13.90
C GLU A 164 22.28 -16.49 -12.92
N GLU A 165 22.79 -15.32 -13.32
CA GLU A 165 23.66 -14.50 -12.46
C GLU A 165 22.95 -13.95 -11.21
N GLU A 166 21.62 -13.88 -11.21
CA GLU A 166 20.81 -13.48 -10.04
C GLU A 166 20.42 -14.65 -9.14
N LEU A 167 20.57 -15.88 -9.63
CA LEU A 167 20.31 -17.11 -8.89
C LEU A 167 21.57 -17.65 -8.19
N GLU A 168 22.75 -17.12 -8.52
CA GLU A 168 24.00 -17.44 -7.84
C GLU A 168 23.96 -17.10 -6.35
N ASP A 169 24.50 -18.00 -5.51
CA ASP A 169 24.52 -17.86 -4.05
C ASP A 169 25.09 -16.51 -3.60
N GLU A 170 26.19 -16.06 -4.20
CA GLU A 170 26.84 -14.79 -3.88
C GLU A 170 25.92 -13.57 -4.14
N ALA A 171 25.12 -13.63 -5.21
CA ALA A 171 24.18 -12.56 -5.56
C ALA A 171 23.01 -12.50 -4.58
N ILE A 172 22.47 -13.67 -4.23
CA ILE A 172 21.40 -13.83 -3.25
C ILE A 172 21.86 -13.38 -1.86
N ASP A 173 23.03 -13.83 -1.41
CA ASP A 173 23.60 -13.47 -0.11
C ASP A 173 23.91 -11.98 -0.03
N THR A 174 24.44 -11.40 -1.11
CA THR A 174 24.66 -9.95 -1.20
C THR A 174 23.35 -9.17 -1.07
N LEU A 175 22.29 -9.65 -1.72
CA LEU A 175 20.96 -9.03 -1.65
C LEU A 175 20.38 -9.15 -0.23
N LEU A 176 20.39 -10.35 0.37
CA LEU A 176 19.90 -10.58 1.73
C LEU A 176 20.65 -9.73 2.75
N LYS A 177 21.99 -9.67 2.66
CA LYS A 177 22.83 -8.86 3.54
C LYS A 177 22.51 -7.37 3.42
N LYS A 178 22.27 -6.87 2.21
CA LYS A 178 21.90 -5.47 1.95
C LYS A 178 20.59 -5.07 2.61
N TYR A 179 19.65 -6.01 2.77
CA TYR A 179 18.32 -5.76 3.29
C TYR A 179 18.04 -6.44 4.63
N LYS A 180 19.07 -6.83 5.39
CA LYS A 180 18.89 -7.42 6.72
C LYS A 180 18.05 -6.50 7.62
N GLY A 181 16.95 -7.02 8.16
CA GLY A 181 15.93 -6.28 8.93
C GLY A 181 14.98 -5.42 8.09
N GLN A 182 15.07 -5.48 6.76
CA GLN A 182 14.24 -4.79 5.78
C GLN A 182 13.77 -5.74 4.66
N GLU A 183 13.66 -7.03 4.96
CA GLU A 183 13.26 -8.10 4.04
C GLU A 183 11.93 -7.81 3.32
N PRO A 184 10.88 -7.27 3.96
CA PRO A 184 9.67 -6.87 3.24
C PRO A 184 9.95 -5.80 2.18
N THR A 185 10.85 -4.85 2.46
CA THR A 185 11.25 -3.83 1.48
C THR A 185 12.03 -4.45 0.31
N MET A 186 12.87 -5.46 0.58
CA MET A 186 13.55 -6.24 -0.44
C MET A 186 12.55 -6.92 -1.36
N PHE A 187 11.63 -7.72 -0.84
CA PHE A 187 10.63 -8.44 -1.63
C PHE A 187 9.79 -7.51 -2.51
N LEU A 188 9.38 -6.36 -1.98
CA LEU A 188 8.63 -5.38 -2.77
C LEU A 188 9.47 -4.73 -3.89
N ARG A 189 10.79 -4.63 -3.72
CA ARG A 189 11.71 -4.15 -4.77
C ARG A 189 11.96 -5.23 -5.82
N VAL A 190 12.13 -6.49 -5.40
CA VAL A 190 12.26 -7.63 -6.30
C VAL A 190 10.98 -7.79 -7.13
N LEU A 191 9.80 -7.73 -6.51
CA LEU A 191 8.51 -7.76 -7.23
C LEU A 191 8.40 -6.65 -8.29
N LYS A 192 8.94 -5.45 -8.01
CA LYS A 192 8.99 -4.36 -9.00
C LYS A 192 9.91 -4.62 -10.17
N LYS A 193 10.97 -5.41 -9.98
CA LYS A 193 11.87 -5.83 -11.05
C LYS A 193 11.20 -6.87 -11.96
N TYR A 194 10.31 -7.68 -11.40
CA TYR A 194 9.53 -8.71 -12.11
C TYR A 194 8.03 -8.36 -12.10
N PRO A 195 7.59 -7.26 -12.74
CA PRO A 195 6.20 -6.80 -12.64
C PRO A 195 5.18 -7.78 -13.23
N LYS A 196 5.61 -8.69 -14.11
CA LYS A 196 4.76 -9.77 -14.66
C LYS A 196 4.38 -10.81 -13.59
N ALA A 197 5.10 -10.86 -12.47
CA ALA A 197 4.75 -11.69 -11.32
C ALA A 197 3.46 -11.21 -10.63
N LEU A 198 3.10 -9.94 -10.80
CA LEU A 198 1.88 -9.37 -10.23
C LEU A 198 0.66 -9.84 -11.04
N LYS A 199 -0.11 -10.77 -10.48
CA LYS A 199 -1.35 -11.26 -11.08
C LYS A 199 -2.55 -10.48 -10.55
N THR A 200 -3.29 -9.82 -11.43
CA THR A 200 -4.57 -9.19 -11.11
C THR A 200 -5.66 -10.26 -11.03
N ASP A 201 -6.38 -10.34 -9.91
CA ASP A 201 -7.58 -11.18 -9.79
C ASP A 201 -8.82 -10.29 -9.57
N PRO A 202 -9.50 -9.88 -10.65
CA PRO A 202 -10.67 -9.01 -10.55
C PRO A 202 -11.86 -9.65 -9.82
N LYS A 203 -11.82 -10.96 -9.53
CA LYS A 203 -12.85 -11.67 -8.77
C LYS A 203 -12.52 -11.78 -7.29
N ARG A 204 -11.34 -11.35 -6.84
CA ARG A 204 -10.95 -11.36 -5.43
C ARG A 204 -11.94 -10.46 -4.65
N PRO A 205 -12.76 -11.04 -3.74
CA PRO A 205 -13.74 -10.26 -3.01
C PRO A 205 -13.05 -9.20 -2.17
N THR A 206 -13.64 -8.01 -2.09
CA THR A 206 -13.27 -6.96 -1.13
C THR A 206 -13.59 -7.45 0.28
N SER A 207 -12.78 -8.35 0.83
CA SER A 207 -12.77 -8.89 2.21
C SER A 207 -14.12 -9.07 2.96
N TRP A 208 -15.25 -9.25 2.28
CA TRP A 208 -16.57 -9.33 2.94
C TRP A 208 -17.42 -10.53 2.52
N THR A 209 -16.91 -11.40 1.66
CA THR A 209 -17.56 -12.69 1.39
C THR A 209 -16.54 -13.81 1.45
N ILE A 210 -16.39 -14.36 2.66
CA ILE A 210 -15.97 -15.75 2.81
C ILE A 210 -16.99 -16.58 2.02
N SER A 211 -16.57 -17.16 0.90
CA SER A 211 -17.29 -18.28 0.32
C SER A 211 -16.28 -19.37 -0.06
N SER A 212 -15.98 -20.18 0.95
CA SER A 212 -15.99 -21.63 0.87
C SER A 212 -16.09 -22.21 -0.55
N LYS A 213 -14.94 -22.60 -1.14
CA LYS A 213 -14.78 -23.76 -2.05
C LYS A 213 -13.39 -23.75 -2.69
N VAL A 214 -12.46 -24.51 -2.13
CA VAL A 214 -11.57 -25.37 -2.93
C VAL A 214 -11.39 -26.69 -2.16
N PRO A 215 -11.73 -27.84 -2.75
CA PRO A 215 -11.75 -29.13 -2.07
C PRO A 215 -10.33 -29.68 -1.89
N ILE A 216 -10.14 -30.34 -0.74
CA ILE A 216 -9.01 -31.20 -0.41
C ILE A 216 -9.05 -32.39 -1.38
N ARG A 217 -7.95 -32.66 -2.09
CA ARG A 217 -7.63 -34.01 -2.54
C ARG A 217 -6.46 -34.52 -1.71
N ILE A 218 -6.73 -35.64 -1.07
CA ILE A 218 -5.82 -36.50 -0.30
C ILE A 218 -4.76 -37.06 -1.25
#